data_AF-A0A9W6P535-F1
#
_entry.id   AF-A0A9W6P535-F1
#
_cell.length_a   1.000
_cell.length_b   1.000
_cell.length_c   1.000
_cell.angle_alpha   90.00
_cell.angle_beta   90.00
_cell.angle_gamma   90.00
#
_symmetry.space_group_name_H-M   'P 1'
#
loop_
_entity.id
_entity.type
_entity.pdbx_description
1 polymer ?
#
loop_
_entity_poly.entity_id
_entity_poly.type
_entity_poly.pdbx_seq_one_letter_code
_entity_poly.pdbx_strand_id
1 'polypeptide(L)'
;MSDNIRHIHTAPTAKAHQRAQQQQEREESARFEARAQAIAAILKERGATVITCTREEWTPTRRLGRRAGEIINRRVRTKAVETGIAVWDVERETNPLHRRLDERRAMRIMDRYFKDNPVSFGATPERPDPDNDGPTSR
;
A
#
# COMPACT_ATOMS: atom_id res chain seq x y z
N MET A 1 -6.08 -3.55 -61.88
CA MET A 1 -7.03 -2.50 -61.44
C MET A 1 -7.03 -2.52 -59.93
N SER A 2 -6.72 -1.36 -59.35
CA SER A 2 -6.26 -1.19 -57.97
C SER A 2 -7.40 -1.29 -56.96
N ASP A 3 -7.28 -2.20 -55.99
CA ASP A 3 -8.14 -2.20 -54.80
C ASP A 3 -7.72 -1.06 -53.88
N ASN A 4 -8.53 -0.01 -53.86
CA ASN A 4 -8.37 1.17 -53.02
C ASN A 4 -8.74 0.80 -51.57
N ILE A 5 -7.74 0.43 -50.77
CA ILE A 5 -7.87 0.30 -49.31
C ILE A 5 -8.17 1.69 -48.74
N ARG A 6 -9.44 1.94 -48.42
CA ARG A 6 -9.88 3.17 -47.78
C ARG A 6 -9.26 3.24 -46.37
N HIS A 7 -8.35 4.18 -46.16
CA HIS A 7 -7.88 4.55 -44.83
C HIS A 7 -9.09 5.03 -44.00
N ILE A 8 -9.45 4.24 -42.99
CA ILE A 8 -10.45 4.64 -42.00
C ILE A 8 -9.80 5.76 -41.19
N HIS A 9 -10.29 6.98 -41.36
CA HIS A 9 -10.01 8.09 -40.46
C HIS A 9 -10.60 7.76 -39.08
N THR A 10 -9.84 7.05 -38.24
CA THR A 10 -10.15 6.92 -36.81
C THR A 10 -9.94 8.27 -36.14
N ALA A 11 -11.09 8.89 -35.92
CA ALA A 11 -11.47 10.15 -35.30
C ALA A 11 -10.54 10.80 -34.25
N PRO A 12 -10.60 12.15 -34.13
CA PRO A 12 -9.95 12.94 -33.06
C PRO A 12 -10.25 12.46 -31.63
N THR A 13 -11.28 11.64 -31.44
CA THR A 13 -11.63 10.98 -30.17
C THR A 13 -10.62 9.94 -29.71
N ALA A 14 -9.97 9.18 -30.61
CA ALA A 14 -8.93 8.22 -30.22
C ALA A 14 -7.69 8.92 -29.63
N LYS A 15 -7.30 10.06 -30.22
CA LYS A 15 -6.21 10.91 -29.73
C LYS A 15 -6.57 11.60 -28.40
N ALA A 16 -7.84 11.96 -28.19
CA ALA A 16 -8.32 12.52 -26.94
C ALA A 16 -8.34 11.48 -25.80
N HIS A 17 -8.81 10.26 -26.07
CA HIS A 17 -8.77 9.16 -25.09
C HIS A 17 -7.33 8.79 -24.70
N GLN A 18 -6.40 8.74 -25.66
CA GLN A 18 -4.98 8.50 -25.36
C GLN A 18 -4.37 9.58 -24.46
N ARG A 19 -4.70 10.86 -24.69
CA ARG A 19 -4.22 11.96 -23.84
C ARG A 19 -4.80 11.87 -22.43
N ALA A 20 -6.09 11.54 -22.29
CA ALA A 20 -6.73 11.35 -21.00
C ALA A 20 -6.11 10.19 -20.21
N GLN A 21 -5.84 9.06 -20.85
CA GLN A 21 -5.17 7.91 -20.25
C GLN A 21 -3.75 8.27 -19.78
N GLN A 22 -2.95 8.92 -20.64
CA GLN A 22 -1.60 9.37 -20.28
C GLN A 22 -1.62 10.36 -19.10
N GLN A 23 -2.63 11.23 -19.04
CA GLN A 23 -2.77 12.16 -17.93
C GLN A 23 -3.12 11.45 -16.63
N GLN A 24 -4.05 10.47 -16.67
CA GLN A 24 -4.38 9.63 -15.53
C GLN A 24 -3.17 8.84 -15.01
N GLU A 25 -2.40 8.21 -15.90
CA GLU A 25 -1.18 7.48 -15.54
C GLU A 25 -0.13 8.38 -14.87
N ARG A 26 0.00 9.63 -15.35
CA ARG A 26 0.88 10.65 -14.73
C ARG A 26 0.41 11.05 -13.34
N GLU A 27 -0.89 11.23 -13.14
CA GLU A 27 -1.45 11.56 -11.84
C GLU A 27 -1.29 10.41 -10.85
N GLU A 28 -1.50 9.16 -11.29
CA GLU A 28 -1.32 7.98 -10.46
C GLU A 28 0.13 7.78 -10.05
N SER A 29 1.06 7.92 -11.00
CA SER A 29 2.49 7.86 -10.71
C SER A 29 2.95 8.98 -9.78
N ALA A 30 2.45 10.21 -9.94
CA ALA A 30 2.73 11.32 -9.04
C ALA A 30 2.22 11.04 -7.61
N ARG A 31 1.00 10.49 -7.46
CA ARG A 31 0.43 10.11 -6.16
C ARG A 31 1.23 8.99 -5.50
N PHE A 32 1.66 8.00 -6.28
CA PHE A 32 2.51 6.92 -5.79
C PHE A 32 3.85 7.45 -5.26
N GLU A 33 4.50 8.33 -6.03
CA GLU A 33 5.80 8.91 -5.65
C GLU A 33 5.66 9.79 -4.40
N ALA A 34 4.61 10.61 -4.31
CA ALA A 34 4.35 11.44 -3.12
C ALA A 34 4.16 10.58 -1.85
N ARG A 35 3.42 9.46 -1.96
CA ARG A 35 3.27 8.50 -0.85
C ARG A 35 4.61 7.85 -0.48
N ALA A 36 5.40 7.45 -1.46
CA ALA A 36 6.72 6.87 -1.21
C ALA A 36 7.67 7.88 -0.53
N GLN A 37 7.63 9.15 -0.91
CA GLN A 37 8.39 10.23 -0.27
C GLN A 37 7.98 10.45 1.18
N ALA A 38 6.67 10.43 1.49
CA ALA A 38 6.19 10.54 2.87
C ALA A 38 6.69 9.38 3.74
N ILE A 39 6.62 8.15 3.21
CA ILE A 39 7.15 6.96 3.90
C ILE A 39 8.67 7.09 4.09
N ALA A 40 9.40 7.53 3.08
CA ALA A 40 10.85 7.75 3.13
C ALA A 40 11.25 8.76 4.22
N ALA A 41 10.49 9.85 4.37
CA ALA A 41 10.70 10.84 5.43
C ALA A 41 10.52 10.21 6.83
N ILE A 42 9.46 9.42 7.01
CA ILE A 42 9.20 8.70 8.28
C ILE A 42 10.32 7.68 8.56
N LEU A 43 10.80 6.96 7.54
CA LEU A 43 11.89 6.00 7.69
C LEU A 43 13.22 6.70 8.07
N LYS A 44 13.52 7.87 7.51
CA LYS A 44 14.69 8.67 7.90
C LYS A 44 14.63 9.10 9.37
N GLU A 45 13.47 9.57 9.82
CA GLU A 45 13.26 10.07 11.17
C GLU A 45 13.23 8.92 12.20
N ARG A 46 12.39 7.91 11.95
CA ARG A 46 11.98 6.91 12.95
C ARG A 46 12.54 5.51 12.70
N GLY A 47 13.05 5.24 11.50
CA GLY A 47 13.57 3.93 11.09
C GLY A 47 12.50 2.88 10.75
N ALA A 48 11.25 3.07 11.17
CA ALA A 48 10.15 2.15 10.90
C ALA A 48 8.79 2.85 10.86
N THR A 49 7.84 2.25 10.13
CA THR A 49 6.45 2.68 10.06
C THR A 49 5.52 1.52 9.71
N VAL A 50 4.22 1.68 9.95
CA VAL A 50 3.18 0.76 9.43
C VAL A 50 2.30 1.54 8.46
N ILE A 51 2.08 0.95 7.30
CA ILE A 51 1.14 1.46 6.31
C ILE A 51 -0.13 0.64 6.44
N THR A 52 -1.20 1.28 6.89
CA THR A 52 -2.53 0.66 6.98
C THR A 52 -3.06 0.43 5.57
N CYS A 53 -3.40 -0.82 5.25
CA CYS A 53 -3.97 -1.16 3.96
C CYS A 53 -4.74 -2.49 4.05
N THR A 54 -5.67 -2.72 3.12
CA THR A 54 -6.38 -4.01 3.06
C THR A 54 -5.49 -5.11 2.50
N ARG A 55 -5.97 -6.36 2.53
CA ARG A 55 -5.20 -7.51 2.05
C ARG A 55 -4.95 -7.46 0.54
N GLU A 56 -5.92 -6.94 -0.20
CA GLU A 56 -5.84 -6.71 -1.65
C GLU A 56 -4.73 -5.70 -1.99
N GLU A 57 -4.49 -4.76 -1.07
CA GLU A 57 -3.50 -3.68 -1.21
C GLU A 57 -2.10 -4.07 -0.70
N TRP A 58 -1.88 -5.28 -0.21
CA TRP A 58 -0.57 -5.68 0.33
C TRP A 58 0.56 -5.57 -0.69
N THR A 59 0.33 -6.01 -1.93
CA THR A 59 1.34 -5.95 -3.00
C THR A 59 1.71 -4.52 -3.37
N PRO A 60 0.75 -3.62 -3.70
CA PRO A 60 1.08 -2.23 -3.99
C PRO A 60 1.71 -1.52 -2.78
N THR A 61 1.27 -1.82 -1.55
CA THR A 61 1.87 -1.23 -0.34
C THR A 61 3.31 -1.72 -0.10
N ARG A 62 3.62 -2.99 -0.39
CA ARG A 62 5.01 -3.47 -0.38
C ARG A 62 5.87 -2.76 -1.43
N ARG A 63 5.32 -2.44 -2.60
CA ARG A 63 6.02 -1.63 -3.63
C ARG A 63 6.30 -0.22 -3.13
N LEU A 64 5.34 0.43 -2.46
CA LEU A 64 5.54 1.73 -1.81
C LEU A 64 6.69 1.70 -0.80
N GLY A 65 6.71 0.67 0.07
CA GLY A 65 7.79 0.48 1.03
C GLY A 65 9.16 0.36 0.36
N ARG A 66 9.27 -0.48 -0.68
CA ARG A 66 10.52 -0.64 -1.45
C ARG A 66 10.96 0.66 -2.13
N ARG A 67 10.02 1.37 -2.77
CA ARG A 67 10.29 2.67 -3.41
C ARG A 67 10.79 3.69 -2.40
N ALA A 68 10.22 3.72 -1.20
CA ALA A 68 10.71 4.57 -0.12
C ALA A 68 12.16 4.24 0.27
N GLY A 69 12.53 2.95 0.28
CA GLY A 69 13.91 2.49 0.45
C GLY A 69 14.86 3.02 -0.63
N GLU A 70 14.44 2.96 -1.90
CA GLU A 70 15.20 3.53 -3.02
C GLU A 70 15.41 5.06 -2.86
N ILE A 71 14.37 5.79 -2.45
CA ILE A 71 14.44 7.26 -2.23
C ILE A 71 15.46 7.62 -1.15
N ILE A 72 15.60 6.80 -0.11
CA ILE A 72 16.56 7.06 0.97
C ILE A 72 17.92 6.38 0.73
N ASN A 73 18.07 5.68 -0.40
CA ASN A 73 19.23 4.85 -0.74
C ASN A 73 19.59 3.84 0.37
N ARG A 74 18.58 3.15 0.90
CA ARG A 74 18.76 2.11 1.94
C ARG A 74 17.88 0.90 1.71
N ARG A 75 18.37 -0.26 2.15
CA ARG A 75 17.56 -1.48 2.15
C ARG A 75 16.50 -1.43 3.23
N VAL A 76 15.27 -1.70 2.79
CA VAL A 76 14.09 -1.78 3.64
C VAL A 76 13.50 -3.19 3.62
N ARG A 77 12.96 -3.61 4.76
CA ARG A 77 12.15 -4.83 4.86
C ARG A 77 10.70 -4.49 5.05
N THR A 78 9.85 -5.42 4.61
CA THR A 78 8.39 -5.31 4.76
C THR A 78 7.84 -6.60 5.34
N LYS A 79 6.83 -6.50 6.21
CA LYS A 79 6.11 -7.64 6.80
C LYS A 79 4.62 -7.34 6.86
N ALA A 80 3.80 -8.30 6.49
CA ALA A 80 2.36 -8.20 6.69
C ALA A 80 2.04 -8.31 8.19
N VAL A 81 1.21 -7.39 8.66
CA VAL A 81 0.64 -7.36 10.00
C VAL A 81 -0.88 -7.29 9.86
N GLU A 82 -1.61 -7.56 10.93
CA GLU A 82 -3.08 -7.66 10.92
C GLU A 82 -3.78 -6.46 10.27
N THR A 83 -3.21 -5.27 10.43
CA THR A 83 -3.76 -3.98 9.99
C THR A 83 -3.08 -3.39 8.75
N GLY A 84 -2.12 -4.10 8.12
CA GLY A 84 -1.44 -3.61 6.92
C GLY A 84 -0.02 -4.14 6.71
N ILE A 85 0.90 -3.28 6.28
CA ILE A 85 2.31 -3.64 6.03
C ILE A 85 3.23 -2.80 6.93
N ALA A 86 3.98 -3.47 7.80
CA ALA A 86 5.10 -2.88 8.51
C ALA A 86 6.30 -2.73 7.56
N VAL A 87 6.96 -1.57 7.57
CA VAL A 87 8.14 -1.23 6.77
C VAL A 87 9.23 -0.71 7.69
N TRP A 88 10.46 -1.20 7.57
CA TRP A 88 11.59 -0.72 8.37
C TRP A 88 12.90 -0.72 7.59
N ASP A 89 13.76 0.25 7.93
CA ASP A 89 15.12 0.41 7.42
C ASP A 89 16.05 -0.60 8.11
N VAL A 90 16.75 -1.42 7.30
CA VAL A 90 17.67 -2.46 7.77
C VAL A 90 19.12 -1.95 7.80
N GLU A 91 19.41 -0.85 7.12
CA GLU A 91 20.76 -0.29 6.97
C GLU A 91 21.01 0.92 7.86
N ARG A 92 20.00 1.36 8.63
CA ARG A 92 20.19 2.24 9.80
C ARG A 92 21.17 1.62 10.83
N GLU A 93 21.40 0.32 10.74
CA GLU A 93 22.10 -0.56 11.67
C GLU A 93 23.65 -0.57 11.59
N THR A 94 24.35 0.49 11.12
CA THR A 94 25.83 0.52 11.23
C THR A 94 26.35 0.62 12.67
N ASN A 95 25.47 0.75 13.67
CA ASN A 95 25.83 0.63 15.08
C ASN A 95 25.01 -0.50 15.79
N PRO A 96 25.65 -1.64 16.17
CA PRO A 96 24.96 -2.84 16.66
C PRO A 96 24.24 -2.69 18.01
N LEU A 97 24.60 -1.70 18.84
CA LEU A 97 23.89 -1.42 20.09
C LEU A 97 22.54 -0.72 19.87
N HIS A 98 22.40 0.03 18.77
CA HIS A 98 21.16 0.71 18.41
C HIS A 98 20.12 -0.24 17.82
N ARG A 99 20.56 -1.37 17.23
CA ARG A 99 19.70 -2.33 16.53
C ARG A 99 18.53 -2.86 17.38
N ARG A 100 18.83 -3.49 18.52
CA ARG A 100 17.80 -4.06 19.42
C ARG A 100 16.95 -2.99 20.09
N LEU A 101 17.52 -1.81 20.30
CA LEU A 101 16.85 -0.68 20.93
C LEU A 101 15.86 -0.04 19.97
N ASP A 102 16.27 0.20 18.72
CA ASP A 102 15.43 0.74 17.66
C ASP A 102 14.36 -0.27 17.22
N GLU A 103 14.66 -1.56 17.16
CA GLU A 103 13.66 -2.62 16.90
C GLU A 103 12.58 -2.64 18.00
N ARG A 104 12.99 -2.64 19.28
CA ARG A 104 12.03 -2.57 20.40
C ARG A 104 11.29 -1.24 20.43
N ARG A 105 11.93 -0.13 20.07
CA ARG A 105 11.33 1.21 20.05
C ARG A 105 10.32 1.32 18.91
N ALA A 106 10.65 0.80 17.73
CA ALA A 106 9.76 0.66 16.59
C ALA A 106 8.55 -0.21 16.95
N MET A 107 8.77 -1.39 17.55
CA MET A 107 7.67 -2.24 18.02
C MET A 107 6.80 -1.54 19.07
N ARG A 108 7.39 -0.78 20.00
CA ARG A 108 6.66 -0.05 21.03
C ARG A 108 5.90 1.17 20.49
N ILE A 109 6.45 1.85 19.48
CA ILE A 109 5.77 2.93 18.75
C ILE A 109 4.61 2.35 17.94
N MET A 110 4.81 1.21 17.26
CA MET A 110 3.74 0.49 16.58
C MET A 110 2.64 0.09 17.57
N ASP A 111 3.00 -0.51 18.71
CA ASP A 111 2.06 -0.94 19.75
C ASP A 111 1.28 0.23 20.37
N ARG A 112 1.94 1.37 20.60
CA ARG A 112 1.28 2.60 21.08
C ARG A 112 0.36 3.21 20.01
N TYR A 113 0.81 3.27 18.75
CA TYR A 113 -0.01 3.78 17.65
C TYR A 113 -1.30 2.97 17.46
N PHE A 114 -1.26 1.64 17.62
CA PHE A 114 -2.44 0.78 17.58
C PHE A 114 -3.37 0.92 18.80
N LYS A 115 -2.83 1.28 19.97
CA LYS A 115 -3.65 1.59 21.16
C LYS A 115 -4.34 2.94 21.05
N ASP A 116 -3.67 3.94 20.49
CA ASP A 116 -4.17 5.32 20.40
C ASP A 116 -5.07 5.54 19.16
N ASN A 117 -4.92 4.71 18.13
CA ASN A 117 -5.77 4.70 16.94
C ASN A 117 -6.31 3.27 16.73
N PRO A 118 -7.29 2.82 17.52
CA PRO A 118 -7.97 1.56 17.24
C PRO A 118 -8.55 1.67 15.84
N VAL A 119 -8.15 0.77 14.96
CA VAL A 119 -8.71 0.67 13.62
C VAL A 119 -10.18 0.32 13.82
N SER A 120 -11.07 1.30 13.63
CA SER A 120 -12.51 1.06 13.59
C SER A 120 -12.79 0.26 12.33
N PHE A 121 -12.80 -1.07 12.47
CA PHE A 121 -13.45 -1.93 11.51
C PHE A 121 -14.95 -1.61 11.60
N GLY A 122 -15.45 -0.89 10.60
CA GLY A 122 -16.88 -0.73 10.42
C GLY A 122 -17.55 -2.11 10.50
N ALA A 123 -18.60 -2.17 11.32
CA ALA A 123 -19.58 -3.24 11.48
C ALA A 123 -19.18 -4.60 10.90
N THR A 124 -18.85 -5.54 11.79
CA THR A 124 -18.97 -6.97 11.51
C THR A 124 -20.31 -7.22 10.82
N PRO A 125 -20.37 -7.71 9.57
CA PRO A 125 -21.63 -8.24 9.08
C PRO A 125 -21.94 -9.43 9.99
N GLU A 126 -23.08 -9.38 10.68
CA GLU A 126 -23.61 -10.48 11.47
C GLU A 126 -23.45 -11.77 10.66
N ARG A 127 -22.66 -12.71 11.20
CA ARG A 127 -22.69 -14.08 10.70
C ARG A 127 -24.13 -14.57 10.93
N PRO A 128 -24.85 -15.05 9.91
CA PRO A 128 -26.06 -15.80 10.20
C PRO A 128 -25.65 -17.05 10.98
N ASP A 129 -26.21 -17.20 12.18
CA ASP A 129 -26.03 -18.38 13.02
C ASP A 129 -26.40 -19.64 12.22
N PRO A 130 -25.48 -20.63 12.08
CA PRO A 130 -25.77 -21.86 11.35
C PRO A 130 -26.68 -22.83 12.10
N ASP A 131 -27.14 -22.49 13.32
CA ASP A 131 -27.86 -23.39 14.22
C ASP A 131 -29.35 -23.05 14.41
N ASN A 132 -29.95 -22.25 13.52
CA ASN A 132 -31.41 -22.08 13.51
C ASN A 132 -32.08 -23.06 12.54
N ASP A 133 -31.89 -24.35 12.79
CA ASP A 133 -32.78 -25.41 12.29
C ASP A 133 -34.10 -25.31 13.06
N GLY A 134 -34.99 -24.44 12.54
CA GLY A 134 -36.40 -24.41 12.93
C GLY A 134 -37.06 -25.76 12.63
N PRO A 135 -38.03 -26.20 13.45
CA PRO A 135 -38.37 -27.60 13.59
C PRO A 135 -39.06 -28.17 12.35
N THR A 136 -38.58 -29.33 11.90
CA THR A 136 -39.39 -30.25 11.10
C THR A 136 -40.54 -30.74 11.97
N SER A 137 -41.77 -30.38 11.61
CA SER A 137 -42.98 -31.05 12.08
C SER A 137 -44.06 -30.97 11.00
N ARG A 138 -44.28 -32.16 10.41
CA ARG A 138 -45.47 -32.75 9.75
C ARG A 138 -46.53 -31.84 9.15
#